data_AF-A0A3D4NMU1-F1
#
_entry.id   AF-A0A3D4NMU1-F1
#
_cell.length_a   1.000
_cell.length_b   1.000
_cell.length_c   1.000
_cell.angle_alpha   90.00
_cell.angle_beta   90.00
_cell.angle_gamma   90.00
#
_symmetry.space_group_name_H-M   'P 1'
#
loop_
_entity.id
_entity.type
_entity.pdbx_description
1 polymer ?
#
loop_
_entity_poly.entity_id
_entity_poly.type
_entity_poly.pdbx_seq_one_letter_code
_entity_poly.pdbx_strand_id
1 'polypeptide(L)' 'EYLAENDADGVRQVREIVSLLSWNARLPLTPARQWEEPLYPIDELLGLIPDDPKKPYDVREIIARIADG' A
#
# COMPACT_ATOMS: atom_id res chain seq x y z
N GLU A 1 9.01 30.54 -0.25
CA GLU A 1 10.04 31.00 0.69
C GLU A 1 10.67 29.80 1.37
N TYR A 2 11.55 29.09 0.67
CA TYR A 2 12.38 27.99 1.16
C TYR A 2 13.43 27.76 0.07
N LEU A 3 14.72 27.79 0.40
CA LEU A 3 15.79 27.44 -0.52
C LEU A 3 16.50 26.22 0.08
N ALA A 4 16.57 25.15 -0.70
CA ALA A 4 17.26 23.94 -0.30
C ALA A 4 18.72 24.01 -0.72
N GLU A 5 19.62 23.69 0.19
CA GLU A 5 21.06 23.65 -0.09
C GLU A 5 21.45 22.42 -0.93
N ASN A 6 20.64 21.37 -0.87
CA ASN A 6 20.75 20.13 -1.66
C ASN A 6 19.44 19.33 -1.58
N ASP A 7 19.35 18.23 -2.33
CA ASP A 7 18.14 17.40 -2.40
C ASP A 7 17.70 16.83 -1.04
N ALA A 8 18.65 16.40 -0.20
CA ALA A 8 18.33 15.86 1.12
C ALA A 8 17.71 16.93 2.03
N ASP A 9 18.24 18.15 1.96
CA ASP A 9 17.67 19.30 2.66
C ASP A 9 16.29 19.68 2.10
N GLY A 10 16.09 19.60 0.78
CA GLY A 10 14.79 19.81 0.16
C GLY A 10 13.72 18.84 0.67
N VAL A 11 14.03 17.54 0.72
CA VAL A 11 13.12 16.52 1.27
C VAL A 11 12.81 16.79 2.75
N ARG A 12 13.83 17.17 3.54
CA ARG A 12 13.66 17.53 4.95
C ARG A 12 12.67 18.68 5.11
N GLN A 13 12.86 19.76 4.35
CA GLN A 13 11.98 20.94 4.38
C GLN A 13 10.54 20.60 3.98
N VAL A 14 10.33 19.77 2.95
CA VAL A 14 8.98 19.34 2.54
C VAL A 14 8.29 18.51 3.63
N ARG A 15 9.00 17.59 4.29
CA ARG A 15 8.43 16.80 5.40
C ARG A 15 8.02 17.68 6.57
N GLU A 16 8.81 18.71 6.88
CA GLU A 16 8.51 19.70 7.90
C GLU A 16 7.23 20.47 7.56
N ILE A 17 7.13 21.01 6.35
CA ILE A 17 5.95 21.73 5.89
C ILE A 17 4.69 20.85 5.98
N VAL A 18 4.74 19.61 5.49
CA VAL A 18 3.60 18.67 5.54
C VAL A 18 3.19 18.37 6.98
N SER A 19 4.14 18.28 7.92
CA SER A 19 3.84 18.05 9.33
C SER A 19 3.06 19.21 9.97
N LEU A 20 3.25 20.44 9.49
CA LEU A 20 2.58 21.65 9.99
C LEU A 20 1.14 21.81 9.46
N LEU A 21 0.76 21.08 8.41
CA LEU A 21 -0.56 21.21 7.79
C LEU A 21 -1.72 20.78 8.71
N SER A 22 -1.43 20.05 9.79
CA SER A 22 -2.46 19.44 10.65
C SER A 22 -3.54 18.70 9.84
N TRP A 23 -3.14 18.11 8.70
CA TRP A 23 -4.03 17.66 7.63
C TRP A 23 -5.07 16.65 8.12
N ASN A 24 -4.64 15.74 8.99
CA ASN A 24 -5.48 14.68 9.55
C ASN A 24 -6.15 15.05 10.89
N ALA A 25 -6.00 16.28 11.40
CA ALA A 25 -6.44 16.65 12.75
C ALA A 25 -7.96 16.56 12.96
N ARG A 26 -8.75 16.58 11.88
CA ARG A 26 -10.22 16.43 11.92
C ARG A 26 -10.71 15.01 11.63
N LEU A 27 -9.80 14.09 11.32
CA LEU A 27 -10.17 12.70 11.11
C LEU A 27 -10.45 12.04 12.47
N PRO A 28 -11.46 11.17 12.56
CA PRO A 28 -11.68 10.38 13.77
C PRO A 28 -10.46 9.49 14.02
N LEU A 29 -10.10 9.34 15.30
CA LEU A 29 -9.09 8.36 15.70
C LEU A 29 -9.60 6.96 15.33
N THR A 30 -9.02 6.39 14.29
CA THR A 30 -9.31 5.02 13.88
C THR A 30 -8.33 4.11 14.62
N PRO A 31 -8.79 3.15 15.44
CA PRO A 31 -7.89 2.21 16.09
C PRO A 31 -7.09 1.45 15.03
N ALA A 32 -5.86 1.08 15.37
CA ALA A 32 -5.04 0.24 14.50
C ALA A 32 -5.82 -1.04 14.18
N ARG A 33 -6.10 -1.25 12.90
CA ARG A 33 -6.81 -2.44 12.44
C ARG A 33 -5.87 -3.64 12.60
N GLN A 34 -6.27 -4.62 13.38
CA GLN A 34 -5.64 -5.94 13.34
C GLN A 34 -6.15 -6.64 12.08
N TRP A 35 -5.22 -7.26 11.36
CA TRP A 35 -5.49 -8.02 10.15
C TRP A 35 -4.57 -9.24 10.13
N GLU A 36 -5.01 -10.27 9.44
CA GLU A 36 -4.27 -11.52 9.26
C GLU A 36 -3.68 -11.52 7.86
N GLU A 37 -2.39 -11.86 7.75
CA GLU A 37 -1.74 -12.04 6.45
C GLU A 37 -2.46 -13.12 5.65
N PRO A 38 -2.66 -12.96 4.33
CA PRO A 38 -3.31 -13.98 3.52
C PRO A 38 -2.69 -15.37 3.73
N LEU A 39 -3.55 -16.40 3.82
CA LEU A 39 -3.14 -17.79 4.04
C LEU A 39 -2.15 -18.35 3.00
N TYR A 40 -2.06 -17.72 1.82
CA TYR A 40 -1.25 -18.18 0.70
C TYR A 40 -0.24 -17.11 0.26
N PRO A 41 0.99 -17.51 -0.13
CA PRO A 41 2.01 -16.57 -0.59
C PRO A 41 1.59 -15.76 -1.83
N ILE A 42 1.88 -14.46 -1.82
CA ILE A 42 1.57 -13.56 -2.94
C ILE A 42 2.34 -13.92 -4.22
N ASP A 43 3.52 -14.51 -4.11
CA ASP A 43 4.37 -14.89 -5.25
C ASP A 43 3.71 -15.94 -6.16
N GLU A 44 2.76 -16.73 -5.62
CA GLU A 44 2.02 -17.73 -6.39
C GLU A 44 1.07 -17.10 -7.42
N LEU A 45 0.72 -15.81 -7.29
CA LEU A 45 -0.06 -15.07 -8.29
C LEU A 45 0.60 -15.09 -9.67
N LEU A 46 1.94 -15.14 -9.72
CA LEU A 46 2.71 -15.19 -10.97
C LEU A 46 2.42 -16.44 -11.80
N GLY A 47 2.05 -17.55 -11.14
CA GLY A 47 1.74 -18.82 -11.79
C GLY A 47 0.24 -19.12 -11.94
N LEU A 48 -0.62 -18.37 -11.26
CA LEU A 48 -2.07 -18.60 -11.25
C LEU A 48 -2.79 -18.08 -12.49
N ILE A 49 -2.28 -16.99 -13.08
CA ILE A 49 -2.89 -16.40 -14.27
C ILE A 49 -2.32 -17.12 -15.50
N PRO A 50 -3.17 -17.80 -16.30
CA PRO A 50 -2.72 -18.44 -17.51
C PRO A 50 -2.16 -17.43 -18.50
N ASP A 51 -1.12 -17.83 -19.24
CA ASP A 51 -0.51 -17.10 -20.34
C ASP A 51 -1.50 -16.83 -21.50
N ASP A 52 -2.38 -17.79 -21.75
CA ASP A 52 -3.45 -17.70 -22.72
C ASP A 52 -4.72 -17.11 -22.06
N PRO A 53 -5.15 -15.90 -22.45
CA PRO A 53 -6.32 -15.23 -21.86
C PRO A 53 -7.64 -15.95 -22.14
N LYS A 54 -7.66 -16.96 -23.04
CA LYS A 54 -8.84 -17.79 -23.28
C LYS A 54 -8.97 -18.94 -22.29
N LYS A 55 -7.91 -19.28 -21.55
CA LYS A 55 -7.95 -20.33 -20.54
C LYS A 55 -8.68 -19.81 -19.29
N PRO A 56 -9.73 -20.49 -18.82
CA PRO A 56 -10.36 -20.13 -17.56
C PRO A 56 -9.42 -20.44 -16.39
N TYR A 57 -9.56 -19.67 -15.32
CA TYR A 57 -8.90 -19.89 -14.04
C TYR A 57 -9.88 -19.59 -12.90
N ASP A 58 -9.62 -20.08 -11.70
CA ASP A 58 -10.48 -19.79 -10.55
C ASP A 58 -10.06 -18.46 -9.91
N VAL A 59 -10.97 -17.48 -9.94
CA VAL A 59 -10.76 -16.17 -9.29
C VAL A 59 -10.59 -16.28 -7.78
N ARG A 60 -11.13 -17.34 -7.16
CA ARG A 60 -10.99 -17.57 -5.72
C ARG A 60 -9.55 -17.80 -5.31
N GLU A 61 -8.73 -18.39 -6.19
CA GLU A 61 -7.30 -18.55 -5.95
C GLU A 61 -6.58 -17.20 -5.85
N ILE A 62 -7.01 -16.22 -6.65
CA ILE A 62 -6.47 -14.85 -6.56
C ILE A 62 -6.94 -14.19 -5.26
N ILE A 63 -8.23 -14.29 -4.94
CA ILE A 63 -8.79 -13.70 -3.72
C ILE A 63 -8.10 -14.25 -2.48
N ALA A 64 -7.80 -15.56 -2.44
CA ALA A 64 -7.13 -16.20 -1.32
C ALA A 64 -5.71 -15.66 -1.02
N ARG A 65 -5.09 -14.95 -1.98
CA ARG A 65 -3.74 -14.36 -1.86
C ARG A 65 -3.76 -12.84 -1.66
N ILE A 66 -4.96 -12.25 -1.60
CA ILE A 66 -5.16 -10.80 -1.44
C ILE A 66 -6.00 -10.48 -0.20
N ALA A 67 -6.99 -11.32 0.10
CA ALA A 67 -7.85 -11.14 1.25
C ALA A 67 -7.16 -11.59 2.55
N ASP A 68 -7.37 -10.83 3.61
CA ASP A 68 -7.02 -11.21 4.98
C ASP A 68 -7.67 -12.56 5.32
N GLY A 69 -6.94 -13.45 6.01
CA GLY A 69 -7.48 -14.72 6.50
C GLY A 69 -6.46 -15.67 7.09
#